data_AF-A0A023DKB0-F1
#
_entry.id   AF-A0A023DKB0-F1
#
_cell.length_a   1.000
_cell.length_b   1.000
_cell.length_c   1.000
_cell.angle_alpha   90.00
_cell.angle_beta   90.00
_cell.angle_gamma   90.00
#
_symmetry.space_group_name_H-M   'P 1'
#
loop_
_entity.id
_entity.type
_entity.pdbx_description
1 polymer ?
#
loop_
_entity_poly.entity_id
_entity_poly.type
_entity_poly.pdbx_seq_one_letter_code
_entity_poly.pdbx_strand_id
1 'polypeptide(L)'
;MVDVESNPYINFSTSDGVIGVDCNYNHIAWTDVSKDGNFLESEKLSFSIEGKTSGQITKIIEAEAIALVDIAVRKKKPIVLEKLDTTLSKTGDRYGNKKANRMKNMFAYRKMIQAIKSRADKMRVAVIEVNPAFTSISGKLKYMRKFGISIHQAAAFTIGRRGLGYKEKAPKVLKKYVLKDASHHWKHWSILDKKFSVRTHTLYHLFNVNQPYQEIDVFHPSLLEEEKHQLIKALA
;
A
#
# COMPACT_ATOMS: atom_id res chain seq x y z
N MET A 1 28.06 -10.03 -11.14
CA MET A 1 27.12 -8.91 -10.93
C MET A 1 27.86 -7.68 -11.40
N VAL A 2 27.30 -6.94 -12.37
CA VAL A 2 27.88 -5.65 -12.74
C VAL A 2 27.39 -4.67 -11.68
N ASP A 3 28.31 -4.13 -10.88
CA ASP A 3 28.00 -3.02 -9.99
C ASP A 3 27.61 -1.84 -10.87
N VAL A 4 26.32 -1.54 -10.91
CA VAL A 4 25.81 -0.34 -11.57
C VAL A 4 26.28 0.82 -10.71
N GLU A 5 27.19 1.64 -11.23
CA GLU A 5 27.66 2.85 -10.55
C GLU A 5 26.47 3.70 -10.13
N SER A 6 26.51 4.18 -8.89
CA SER A 6 25.50 5.07 -8.32
C SER A 6 25.45 6.36 -9.14
N ASN A 7 24.35 6.62 -9.83
CA ASN A 7 24.11 7.85 -10.57
C ASN A 7 24.14 9.07 -9.62
N PRO A 8 25.16 9.94 -9.69
CA PRO A 8 25.37 11.00 -8.69
C PRO A 8 24.36 12.14 -8.82
N TYR A 9 23.54 12.15 -9.87
CA TYR A 9 22.56 13.20 -10.13
C TYR A 9 21.16 12.89 -9.62
N ILE A 10 20.96 11.77 -8.90
CA ILE A 10 19.66 11.41 -8.36
C ILE A 10 19.25 12.37 -7.24
N ASN A 11 18.05 12.95 -7.34
CA ASN A 11 17.48 13.78 -6.29
C ASN A 11 16.80 12.92 -5.21
N PHE A 12 17.46 12.81 -4.04
CA PHE A 12 16.94 12.13 -2.84
C PHE A 12 16.20 13.06 -1.87
N SER A 13 16.08 14.36 -2.17
CA SER A 13 15.47 15.31 -1.24
C SER A 13 14.00 14.98 -0.99
N THR A 14 13.62 14.92 0.27
CA THR A 14 12.23 14.77 0.72
C THR A 14 11.64 16.09 1.24
N SER A 15 12.33 17.22 1.02
CA SER A 15 11.94 18.56 1.52
C SER A 15 10.58 19.03 1.03
N ASP A 16 10.16 18.59 -0.16
CA ASP A 16 8.85 18.88 -0.74
C ASP A 16 7.81 17.78 -0.44
N GLY A 17 8.22 16.70 0.21
CA GLY A 17 7.45 15.49 0.44
C GLY A 17 7.84 14.35 -0.50
N VAL A 18 6.93 13.41 -0.72
CA VAL A 18 7.20 12.18 -1.49
C VAL A 18 5.97 11.71 -2.28
N ILE A 19 6.19 10.89 -3.30
CA ILE A 19 5.13 10.10 -3.95
C ILE A 19 5.15 8.68 -3.40
N GLY A 20 4.17 8.34 -2.57
CA GLY A 20 3.99 6.96 -2.11
C GLY A 20 3.26 6.12 -3.16
N VAL A 21 3.66 4.85 -3.32
CA VAL A 21 3.16 4.00 -4.42
C VAL A 21 2.82 2.60 -3.94
N ASP A 22 1.62 2.13 -4.28
CA ASP A 22 1.13 0.76 -4.08
C ASP A 22 0.93 0.07 -5.44
N CYS A 23 1.75 -0.94 -5.73
CA CYS A 23 1.71 -1.67 -7.00
C CYS A 23 0.80 -2.90 -6.89
N ASN A 24 -0.17 -3.01 -7.79
CA ASN A 24 -1.14 -4.12 -7.83
C ASN A 24 -1.21 -4.75 -9.23
N TYR A 25 -1.84 -5.93 -9.33
CA TYR A 25 -1.90 -6.72 -10.56
C TYR A 25 -2.51 -5.97 -11.77
N ASN A 26 -3.43 -5.05 -11.54
CA ASN A 26 -4.17 -4.34 -12.59
C ASN A 26 -4.09 -2.80 -12.47
N HIS A 27 -3.31 -2.28 -11.52
CA HIS A 27 -3.10 -0.85 -11.41
C HIS A 27 -1.89 -0.51 -10.54
N ILE A 28 -1.37 0.70 -10.71
CA ILE A 28 -0.46 1.36 -9.78
C ILE A 28 -1.23 2.49 -9.11
N ALA A 29 -1.43 2.42 -7.79
CA ALA A 29 -1.98 3.53 -7.03
C ALA A 29 -0.84 4.40 -6.51
N TRP A 30 -0.98 5.72 -6.61
CA TRP A 30 0.01 6.66 -6.08
C TRP A 30 -0.67 7.70 -5.20
N THR A 31 0.10 8.29 -4.30
CA THR A 31 -0.36 9.38 -3.42
C THR A 31 0.73 10.40 -3.23
N ASP A 32 0.39 11.66 -3.46
CA ASP A 32 1.22 12.82 -3.16
C ASP A 32 1.13 13.14 -1.66
N VAL A 33 2.28 13.05 -0.99
CA VAL A 33 2.42 13.29 0.44
C VAL A 33 3.25 14.56 0.63
N SER A 34 2.78 15.48 1.48
CA SER A 34 3.54 16.67 1.84
C SER A 34 4.78 16.33 2.67
N LYS A 35 5.72 17.27 2.80
CA LYS A 35 6.90 17.15 3.68
C LYS A 35 6.55 16.79 5.13
N ASP A 36 5.39 17.24 5.61
CA ASP A 36 4.87 16.99 6.97
C ASP A 36 4.00 15.72 7.04
N GLY A 37 4.04 14.89 5.99
CA GLY A 37 3.30 13.63 5.91
C GLY A 37 1.82 13.78 5.61
N ASN A 38 1.31 14.97 5.27
CA ASN A 38 -0.12 15.17 5.03
C ASN A 38 -0.54 14.67 3.64
N PHE A 39 -1.78 14.23 3.52
CA PHE A 39 -2.37 13.83 2.25
C PHE A 39 -2.61 15.08 1.39
N LEU A 40 -2.17 15.04 0.12
CA LEU A 40 -2.42 16.10 -0.85
C LEU A 40 -3.40 15.63 -1.93
N GLU A 41 -3.02 14.61 -2.69
CA GLU A 41 -3.86 14.00 -3.74
C GLU A 41 -3.46 12.56 -3.99
N SER A 42 -4.30 11.80 -4.68
CA SER A 42 -4.01 10.42 -5.05
C SER A 42 -4.79 9.99 -6.27
N GLU A 43 -4.22 9.09 -7.07
CA GLU A 43 -4.88 8.55 -8.25
C GLU A 43 -4.42 7.10 -8.50
N LYS A 44 -4.95 6.50 -9.58
CA LYS A 44 -4.59 5.16 -10.04
C LYS A 44 -4.29 5.19 -11.53
N LEU A 45 -3.20 4.53 -11.88
CA LEU A 45 -2.83 4.20 -13.24
C LEU A 45 -3.30 2.77 -13.52
N SER A 46 -4.40 2.62 -14.26
CA SER A 46 -5.11 1.34 -14.41
C SER A 46 -4.77 0.66 -15.73
N PHE A 47 -4.59 -0.66 -15.70
CA PHE A 47 -4.20 -1.43 -16.87
C PHE A 47 -4.74 -2.87 -16.81
N SER A 48 -4.81 -3.53 -17.97
CA SER A 48 -5.25 -4.93 -18.07
C SER A 48 -4.15 -5.80 -18.68
N ILE A 49 -3.80 -6.87 -17.97
CA ILE A 49 -2.79 -7.86 -18.37
C ILE A 49 -3.38 -9.26 -18.61
N GLU A 50 -4.70 -9.41 -18.48
CA GLU A 50 -5.38 -10.67 -18.73
C GLU A 50 -5.37 -11.02 -20.23
N GLY A 51 -5.06 -12.29 -20.54
CA GLY A 51 -4.94 -12.78 -21.92
C GLY A 51 -3.76 -12.18 -22.71
N LYS A 52 -2.87 -11.41 -22.09
CA LYS A 52 -1.72 -10.78 -22.75
C LYS A 52 -0.46 -11.65 -22.68
N THR A 53 0.39 -11.55 -23.69
CA THR A 53 1.71 -12.19 -23.71
C THR A 53 2.69 -11.45 -22.79
N SER A 54 3.76 -12.10 -22.33
CA SER A 54 4.78 -11.48 -21.46
C SER A 54 5.38 -10.19 -22.06
N GLY A 55 5.55 -10.14 -23.40
CA GLY A 55 6.03 -8.95 -24.11
C GLY A 55 5.02 -7.81 -24.10
N GLN A 56 3.73 -8.10 -24.29
CA GLN A 56 2.66 -7.10 -24.18
C GLN A 56 2.52 -6.58 -22.76
N ILE A 57 2.54 -7.47 -21.76
CA ILE A 57 2.52 -7.11 -20.33
C ILE A 57 3.67 -6.16 -19.99
N THR A 58 4.87 -6.44 -20.50
CA THR A 58 6.05 -5.59 -20.27
C THR A 58 5.82 -4.19 -20.83
N LYS A 59 5.37 -4.06 -22.08
CA LYS A 59 5.09 -2.75 -22.70
C LYS A 59 4.02 -1.96 -21.96
N ILE A 60 2.95 -2.63 -21.52
CA ILE A 60 1.87 -2.01 -20.72
C ILE A 60 2.45 -1.47 -19.42
N ILE A 61 3.17 -2.31 -18.67
CA ILE A 61 3.80 -1.91 -17.40
C ILE A 61 4.79 -0.76 -17.59
N GLU A 62 5.60 -0.78 -18.65
CA GLU A 62 6.56 0.27 -18.96
C GLU A 62 5.89 1.62 -19.22
N ALA A 63 4.76 1.63 -19.94
CA ALA A 63 3.99 2.85 -20.18
C ALA A 63 3.48 3.46 -18.86
N GLU A 64 2.94 2.64 -17.96
CA GLU A 64 2.44 3.11 -16.66
C GLU A 64 3.58 3.54 -15.72
N ALA A 65 4.74 2.88 -15.78
CA ALA A 65 5.93 3.31 -15.05
C ALA A 65 6.44 4.68 -15.55
N ILE A 66 6.36 4.95 -16.85
CA ILE A 66 6.66 6.28 -17.42
C ILE A 66 5.71 7.32 -16.84
N ALA A 67 4.41 7.08 -16.91
CA ALA A 67 3.39 8.01 -16.38
C ALA A 67 3.61 8.32 -14.88
N LEU A 68 3.90 7.29 -14.07
CA LEU A 68 4.20 7.44 -12.65
C LEU A 68 5.44 8.32 -12.41
N VAL A 69 6.54 8.05 -13.11
CA VAL A 69 7.78 8.82 -12.92
C VAL A 69 7.61 10.25 -13.43
N ASP A 70 6.88 10.47 -14.50
CA ASP A 70 6.59 11.82 -14.99
C ASP A 70 5.76 12.63 -13.98
N ILE A 71 4.86 11.99 -13.21
CA ILE A 71 4.21 12.62 -12.05
C ILE A 71 5.25 13.04 -11.01
N ALA A 72 6.15 12.13 -10.62
CA ALA A 72 7.19 12.41 -9.62
C ALA A 72 8.15 13.53 -10.06
N VAL A 73 8.52 13.57 -11.33
CA VAL A 73 9.34 14.65 -11.94
C VAL A 73 8.62 15.99 -11.84
N ARG A 74 7.36 16.07 -12.29
CA ARG A 74 6.56 17.32 -12.23
C ARG A 74 6.41 17.83 -10.79
N LYS A 75 6.23 16.91 -9.84
CA LYS A 75 6.10 17.22 -8.42
C LYS A 75 7.42 17.49 -7.71
N LYS A 76 8.56 17.18 -8.36
CA LYS A 76 9.91 17.27 -7.80
C LYS A 76 10.09 16.44 -6.53
N LYS A 77 9.45 15.27 -6.47
CA LYS A 77 9.42 14.40 -5.30
C LYS A 77 10.00 13.03 -5.61
N PRO A 78 10.73 12.41 -4.67
CA PRO A 78 11.15 11.03 -4.82
C PRO A 78 9.96 10.09 -4.67
N ILE A 79 10.11 8.89 -5.22
CA ILE A 79 9.11 7.82 -5.16
C ILE A 79 9.43 6.93 -3.96
N VAL A 80 8.40 6.50 -3.22
CA VAL A 80 8.52 5.53 -2.13
C VAL A 80 7.77 4.26 -2.50
N LEU A 81 8.48 3.14 -2.50
CA LEU A 81 7.96 1.80 -2.78
C LEU A 81 8.19 0.87 -1.58
N GLU A 82 7.42 -0.20 -1.52
CA GLU A 82 7.75 -1.31 -0.64
C GLU A 82 8.95 -2.10 -1.15
N LYS A 83 9.78 -2.59 -0.21
CA LYS A 83 10.80 -3.59 -0.52
C LYS A 83 10.13 -4.87 -0.98
N LEU A 84 10.52 -5.34 -2.17
CA LEU A 84 10.08 -6.62 -2.70
C LEU A 84 10.49 -7.75 -1.76
N ASP A 85 9.52 -8.46 -1.18
CA ASP A 85 9.79 -9.68 -0.45
C ASP A 85 10.07 -10.83 -1.43
N THR A 86 11.36 -11.16 -1.57
CA THR A 86 11.82 -12.24 -2.46
C THR A 86 11.65 -13.63 -1.84
N THR A 87 11.26 -13.74 -0.57
CA THR A 87 11.09 -15.03 0.13
C THR A 87 9.79 -15.73 -0.22
N LEU A 88 8.75 -14.98 -0.62
CA LEU A 88 7.44 -15.50 -1.01
C LEU A 88 7.46 -16.39 -2.27
N SER A 89 8.57 -16.48 -3.00
CA SER A 89 8.71 -17.43 -4.11
C SER A 89 9.11 -18.85 -3.67
N LYS A 90 9.41 -19.08 -2.38
CA LYS A 90 10.04 -20.32 -1.90
C LYS A 90 9.14 -21.27 -1.08
N THR A 91 7.92 -20.88 -0.71
CA THR A 91 6.98 -21.70 0.09
C THR A 91 5.67 -21.99 -0.65
N GLY A 92 5.39 -23.30 -0.87
CA GLY A 92 4.39 -23.90 -1.79
C GLY A 92 2.90 -23.66 -1.47
N ASP A 93 1.98 -24.01 -2.39
CA ASP A 93 1.26 -25.31 -2.39
C ASP A 93 1.08 -26.00 -3.76
N ARG A 94 0.79 -27.31 -3.75
CA ARG A 94 0.83 -28.26 -4.89
C ARG A 94 -0.50 -28.50 -5.66
N TYR A 95 -1.55 -27.69 -5.45
CA TYR A 95 -2.83 -27.87 -6.16
C TYR A 95 -3.36 -26.56 -6.81
N GLY A 96 -3.49 -26.55 -8.14
CA GLY A 96 -4.37 -25.66 -8.90
C GLY A 96 -3.82 -24.33 -9.47
N ASN A 97 -4.67 -23.68 -10.31
CA ASN A 97 -4.48 -22.38 -10.99
C ASN A 97 -4.02 -21.23 -10.07
N LYS A 98 -4.20 -21.33 -8.75
CA LYS A 98 -3.78 -20.32 -7.77
C LYS A 98 -2.26 -20.12 -7.76
N LYS A 99 -1.46 -21.19 -7.92
CA LYS A 99 0.01 -21.08 -7.98
C LYS A 99 0.44 -20.38 -9.27
N ALA A 100 -0.15 -20.75 -10.40
CA ALA A 100 0.12 -20.12 -11.68
C ALA A 100 -0.26 -18.63 -11.69
N ASN A 101 -1.43 -18.28 -11.15
CA ASN A 101 -1.86 -16.88 -10.99
C ASN A 101 -0.95 -16.12 -10.03
N ARG A 102 -0.55 -16.71 -8.90
CA ARG A 102 0.42 -16.10 -7.99
C ARG A 102 1.77 -15.85 -8.65
N MET A 103 2.27 -16.79 -9.44
CA MET A 103 3.52 -16.64 -10.20
C MET A 103 3.40 -15.54 -11.26
N LYS A 104 2.29 -15.49 -12.01
CA LYS A 104 2.01 -14.42 -12.97
C LYS A 104 1.93 -13.05 -12.29
N ASN A 105 1.24 -12.97 -11.15
CA ASN A 105 1.14 -11.74 -10.35
C ASN A 105 2.51 -11.29 -9.84
N MET A 106 3.33 -12.23 -9.34
CA MET A 106 4.68 -11.94 -8.87
C MET A 106 5.61 -11.52 -10.01
N PHE A 107 5.48 -12.13 -11.20
CA PHE A 107 6.21 -11.72 -12.39
C PHE A 107 5.86 -10.29 -12.79
N ALA A 108 4.56 -9.98 -12.91
CA ALA A 108 4.09 -8.64 -13.21
C ALA A 108 4.56 -7.63 -12.15
N TYR A 109 4.47 -7.98 -10.87
CA TYR A 109 4.94 -7.13 -9.77
C TYR A 109 6.43 -6.82 -9.85
N ARG A 110 7.28 -7.84 -10.07
CA ARG A 110 8.73 -7.64 -10.26
C ARG A 110 9.02 -6.74 -11.47
N LYS A 111 8.28 -6.93 -12.57
CA LYS A 111 8.40 -6.10 -13.76
C LYS A 111 7.99 -4.65 -13.51
N MET A 112 6.91 -4.40 -12.76
CA MET A 112 6.52 -3.05 -12.35
C MET A 112 7.62 -2.36 -11.56
N ILE A 113 8.11 -2.99 -10.49
CA ILE A 113 9.17 -2.39 -9.65
C ILE A 113 10.43 -2.12 -10.47
N GLN A 114 10.84 -3.05 -11.35
CA GLN A 114 12.01 -2.87 -12.21
C GLN A 114 11.81 -1.73 -13.21
N ALA A 115 10.65 -1.64 -13.86
CA ALA A 115 10.33 -0.58 -14.82
C ALA A 115 10.33 0.80 -14.14
N ILE A 116 9.72 0.91 -12.95
CA ILE A 116 9.70 2.14 -12.16
C ILE A 116 11.13 2.56 -11.79
N LYS A 117 11.94 1.65 -11.22
CA LYS A 117 13.33 1.94 -10.85
C LYS A 117 14.18 2.37 -12.05
N SER A 118 14.07 1.66 -13.18
CA SER A 118 14.84 1.99 -14.39
C SER A 118 14.45 3.35 -14.96
N ARG A 119 13.15 3.66 -14.99
CA ARG A 119 12.67 4.95 -15.48
C ARG A 119 13.04 6.08 -14.51
N ALA A 120 12.91 5.86 -13.21
CA ALA A 120 13.25 6.84 -12.19
C ALA A 120 14.75 7.21 -12.23
N ASP A 121 15.64 6.23 -12.36
CA ASP A 121 17.08 6.46 -12.52
C ASP A 121 17.40 7.33 -13.76
N LYS A 122 16.83 6.98 -14.92
CA LYS A 122 16.97 7.78 -16.16
C LYS A 122 16.49 9.22 -15.99
N MET A 123 15.45 9.42 -15.20
CA MET A 123 14.85 10.73 -14.94
C MET A 123 15.41 11.42 -13.68
N ARG A 124 16.45 10.84 -13.05
CA ARG A 124 17.10 11.36 -11.83
C ARG A 124 16.16 11.52 -10.63
N VAL A 125 15.14 10.68 -10.55
CA VAL A 125 14.18 10.61 -9.43
C VAL A 125 14.62 9.50 -8.49
N ALA A 126 14.81 9.80 -7.20
CA ALA A 126 15.13 8.75 -6.24
C ALA A 126 13.95 7.80 -6.01
N VAL A 127 14.28 6.53 -5.78
CA VAL A 127 13.35 5.52 -5.31
C VAL A 127 13.79 5.07 -3.91
N ILE A 128 12.95 5.33 -2.92
CA ILE A 128 13.16 4.96 -1.53
C ILE A 128 12.36 3.70 -1.25
N GLU A 129 13.02 2.65 -0.74
CA GLU A 129 12.34 1.40 -0.40
C GLU A 129 12.09 1.27 1.10
N VAL A 130 10.85 0.98 1.47
CA VAL A 130 10.42 0.82 2.87
C VAL A 130 9.95 -0.60 3.17
N ASN A 131 9.93 -0.96 4.46
CA ASN A 131 9.39 -2.26 4.88
C ASN A 131 7.89 -2.36 4.52
N PRO A 132 7.40 -3.46 3.91
CA PRO A 132 5.97 -3.63 3.55
C PRO A 132 5.04 -3.91 4.74
N ALA A 133 5.57 -4.16 5.95
CA ALA A 133 4.77 -4.62 7.08
C ALA A 133 3.60 -3.69 7.40
N PHE A 134 2.39 -4.23 7.35
CA PHE A 134 1.13 -3.60 7.77
C PHE A 134 0.73 -2.30 7.02
N THR A 135 1.30 -1.99 5.86
CA THR A 135 0.92 -0.80 5.05
C THR A 135 -0.54 -0.85 4.61
N SER A 136 -0.98 -2.00 4.09
CA SER A 136 -2.36 -2.20 3.62
C SER A 136 -3.37 -2.05 4.75
N ILE A 137 -3.18 -2.75 5.88
CA ILE A 137 -4.12 -2.69 7.01
C ILE A 137 -4.17 -1.30 7.66
N SER A 138 -3.02 -0.64 7.83
CA SER A 138 -3.00 0.70 8.40
C SER A 138 -3.59 1.75 7.46
N GLY A 139 -3.33 1.66 6.16
CA GLY A 139 -4.02 2.45 5.14
C GLY A 139 -5.54 2.25 5.19
N LYS A 140 -5.99 0.99 5.12
CA LYS A 140 -7.40 0.60 5.15
C LYS A 140 -8.13 1.15 6.37
N LEU A 141 -7.60 0.92 7.57
CA LEU A 141 -8.28 1.29 8.82
C LEU A 141 -8.13 2.76 9.21
N LYS A 142 -7.11 3.46 8.72
CA LYS A 142 -6.82 4.83 9.15
C LYS A 142 -7.20 5.90 8.13
N TYR A 143 -7.03 5.61 6.84
CA TYR A 143 -7.02 6.65 5.80
C TYR A 143 -8.09 6.47 4.72
N MET A 144 -8.52 5.24 4.44
CA MET A 144 -9.53 4.95 3.43
C MET A 144 -10.82 5.75 3.65
N ARG A 145 -11.48 5.59 4.81
CA ARG A 145 -12.69 6.38 5.17
C ARG A 145 -12.37 7.85 5.40
N LYS A 146 -11.20 8.17 5.96
CA LYS A 146 -10.81 9.54 6.30
C LYS A 146 -10.77 10.46 5.08
N PHE A 147 -10.25 9.95 3.97
CA PHE A 147 -10.05 10.72 2.74
C PHE A 147 -11.02 10.33 1.62
N GLY A 148 -11.89 9.33 1.83
CA GLY A 148 -12.81 8.85 0.78
C GLY A 148 -12.08 8.22 -0.41
N ILE A 149 -10.90 7.64 -0.17
CA ILE A 149 -10.04 7.05 -1.22
C ILE A 149 -10.09 5.53 -1.16
N SER A 150 -9.66 4.86 -2.22
CA SER A 150 -9.58 3.40 -2.22
C SER A 150 -8.52 2.85 -1.27
N ILE A 151 -8.62 1.56 -0.93
CA ILE A 151 -7.64 0.86 -0.10
C ILE A 151 -6.20 0.98 -0.64
N HIS A 152 -6.02 0.91 -1.96
CA HIS A 152 -4.71 0.97 -2.61
C HIS A 152 -4.09 2.38 -2.55
N GLN A 153 -4.91 3.42 -2.72
CA GLN A 153 -4.46 4.80 -2.50
C GLN A 153 -4.13 5.04 -1.01
N ALA A 154 -4.93 4.49 -0.09
CA ALA A 154 -4.63 4.58 1.34
C ALA A 154 -3.34 3.81 1.75
N ALA A 155 -3.06 2.69 1.08
CA ALA A 155 -1.80 1.96 1.23
C ALA A 155 -0.62 2.78 0.66
N ALA A 156 -0.76 3.34 -0.55
CA ALA A 156 0.21 4.25 -1.15
C ALA A 156 0.54 5.45 -0.24
N PHE A 157 -0.49 6.06 0.36
CA PHE A 157 -0.32 7.12 1.35
C PHE A 157 0.52 6.66 2.56
N THR A 158 0.23 5.47 3.07
CA THR A 158 0.96 4.88 4.21
C THR A 158 2.43 4.60 3.86
N ILE A 159 2.69 4.11 2.65
CA ILE A 159 4.03 3.87 2.11
C ILE A 159 4.79 5.20 2.02
N GLY A 160 4.19 6.25 1.46
CA GLY A 160 4.79 7.58 1.38
C GLY A 160 5.13 8.14 2.77
N ARG A 161 4.18 8.10 3.72
CA ARG A 161 4.45 8.51 5.11
C ARG A 161 5.59 7.73 5.75
N ARG A 162 5.72 6.43 5.45
CA ARG A 162 6.83 5.61 5.94
C ARG A 162 8.17 6.02 5.34
N GLY A 163 8.20 6.42 4.07
CA GLY A 163 9.40 6.98 3.43
C GLY A 163 9.89 8.28 4.08
N LEU A 164 8.96 9.05 4.65
CA LEU A 164 9.26 10.24 5.47
C LEU A 164 9.60 9.92 6.94
N GLY A 165 9.68 8.64 7.32
CA GLY A 165 10.03 8.21 8.69
C GLY A 165 8.85 8.17 9.68
N TYR A 166 7.61 8.41 9.24
CA TYR A 166 6.46 8.29 10.13
C TYR A 166 6.16 6.84 10.52
N LYS A 167 5.89 6.63 11.81
CA LYS A 167 5.41 5.35 12.36
C LYS A 167 3.91 5.42 12.53
N GLU A 168 3.19 4.58 11.79
CA GLU A 168 1.73 4.54 11.85
C GLU A 168 1.25 3.99 13.20
N LYS A 169 0.57 4.85 13.97
CA LYS A 169 -0.11 4.47 15.22
C LYS A 169 -1.58 4.19 14.94
N ALA A 170 -2.15 3.22 15.64
CA ALA A 170 -3.58 2.93 15.61
C ALA A 170 -4.40 4.19 15.98
N PRO A 171 -5.50 4.48 15.25
CA PRO A 171 -6.37 5.62 15.54
C PRO A 171 -7.04 5.47 16.91
N LYS A 172 -7.40 6.59 17.56
CA LYS A 172 -7.95 6.60 18.93
C LYS A 172 -9.15 5.66 19.09
N VAL A 173 -10.06 5.65 18.11
CA VAL A 173 -11.25 4.77 18.07
C VAL A 173 -10.90 3.28 18.14
N LEU A 174 -9.73 2.88 17.64
CA LEU A 174 -9.25 1.50 17.65
C LEU A 174 -8.32 1.18 18.83
N LYS A 175 -7.86 2.20 19.58
CA LYS A 175 -6.87 1.99 20.66
C LYS A 175 -7.38 1.12 21.79
N LYS A 176 -8.68 1.12 22.07
CA LYS A 176 -9.26 0.26 23.12
C LYS A 176 -9.23 -1.23 22.78
N TYR A 177 -9.04 -1.56 21.51
CA TYR A 177 -9.01 -2.95 21.01
C TYR A 177 -7.59 -3.48 20.75
N VAL A 178 -6.56 -2.71 21.14
CA VAL A 178 -5.17 -3.18 21.17
C VAL A 178 -4.71 -3.36 22.62
N LEU A 179 -3.83 -4.33 22.87
CA LEU A 179 -3.30 -4.60 24.21
C LEU A 179 -2.46 -3.41 24.70
N LYS A 180 -2.66 -2.96 25.96
CA LYS A 180 -1.89 -1.85 26.56
C LYS A 180 -0.39 -2.13 26.60
N ASP A 181 0.02 -3.39 26.72
CA ASP A 181 1.43 -3.82 26.82
C ASP A 181 2.09 -4.15 25.47
N ALA A 182 1.40 -3.93 24.34
CA ALA A 182 2.00 -4.11 23.03
C ALA A 182 2.93 -2.92 22.70
N SER A 183 4.18 -2.99 23.17
CA SER A 183 5.15 -1.90 23.06
C SER A 183 5.43 -1.40 21.64
N HIS A 184 5.34 -2.28 20.62
CA HIS A 184 5.63 -1.92 19.24
C HIS A 184 4.36 -1.76 18.37
N HIS A 185 4.28 -0.67 17.63
CA HIS A 185 3.14 -0.33 16.74
C HIS A 185 2.77 -1.44 15.73
N TRP A 186 3.71 -2.26 15.28
CA TRP A 186 3.41 -3.41 14.42
C TRP A 186 2.58 -4.49 15.12
N LYS A 187 2.77 -4.70 16.43
CA LYS A 187 1.95 -5.64 17.21
C LYS A 187 0.51 -5.15 17.29
N HIS A 188 0.28 -3.84 17.41
CA HIS A 188 -1.05 -3.26 17.30
C HIS A 188 -1.70 -3.55 15.95
N TRP A 189 -0.99 -3.32 14.85
CA TRP A 189 -1.55 -3.59 13.52
C TRP A 189 -1.80 -5.06 13.27
N SER A 190 -0.94 -5.97 13.77
CA SER A 190 -1.18 -7.41 13.69
C SER A 190 -2.44 -7.84 14.45
N ILE A 191 -2.70 -7.26 15.63
CA ILE A 191 -3.93 -7.52 16.39
C ILE A 191 -5.15 -6.99 15.63
N LEU A 192 -5.08 -5.74 15.14
CA LEU A 192 -6.18 -5.12 14.39
C LEU A 192 -6.48 -5.87 13.10
N ASP A 193 -5.47 -6.36 12.38
CA ASP A 193 -5.66 -7.15 11.17
C ASP A 193 -6.51 -8.42 11.44
N LYS A 194 -6.21 -9.11 12.55
CA LYS A 194 -6.99 -10.28 12.99
C LYS A 194 -8.41 -9.92 13.44
N LYS A 195 -8.58 -8.82 14.17
CA LYS A 195 -9.88 -8.39 14.70
C LYS A 195 -10.80 -7.85 13.60
N PHE A 196 -10.26 -7.19 12.58
CA PHE A 196 -11.00 -6.54 11.49
C PHE A 196 -10.88 -7.28 10.15
N SER A 197 -10.98 -8.61 10.19
CA SER A 197 -10.96 -9.48 9.01
C SER A 197 -12.35 -9.58 8.37
N VAL A 198 -12.91 -8.44 8.00
CA VAL A 198 -14.20 -8.33 7.28
C VAL A 198 -14.00 -7.68 5.91
N ARG A 199 -15.03 -7.72 5.05
CA ARG A 199 -14.97 -7.12 3.72
C ARG A 199 -14.66 -5.62 3.80
N THR A 200 -13.85 -5.15 2.85
CA THR A 200 -13.34 -3.76 2.84
C THR A 200 -14.45 -2.71 2.80
N HIS A 201 -15.51 -2.92 2.03
CA HIS A 201 -16.63 -1.97 1.98
C HIS A 201 -17.34 -1.85 3.34
N THR A 202 -17.44 -2.95 4.08
CA THR A 202 -18.07 -2.97 5.40
C THR A 202 -17.32 -2.12 6.40
N LEU A 203 -15.98 -2.15 6.38
CA LEU A 203 -15.13 -1.32 7.24
C LEU A 203 -15.43 0.18 7.13
N TYR A 204 -15.88 0.63 5.96
CA TYR A 204 -16.26 2.02 5.73
C TYR A 204 -17.41 2.48 6.63
N HIS A 205 -18.28 1.55 7.05
CA HIS A 205 -19.44 1.86 7.88
C HIS A 205 -19.16 1.76 9.37
N LEU A 206 -18.29 0.82 9.78
CA LEU A 206 -18.11 0.43 11.18
C LEU A 206 -17.65 1.55 12.13
N PHE A 207 -16.73 2.43 11.71
CA PHE A 207 -16.21 3.50 12.57
C PHE A 207 -15.63 4.66 11.77
N ASN A 208 -15.67 5.87 12.32
CA ASN A 208 -15.04 7.05 11.73
C ASN A 208 -13.82 7.50 12.56
N VAL A 209 -12.63 7.53 11.94
CA VAL A 209 -11.40 7.96 12.62
C VAL A 209 -11.43 9.41 13.10
N ASN A 210 -12.29 10.25 12.50
CA ASN A 210 -12.51 11.63 12.91
C ASN A 210 -13.48 11.75 14.10
N GLN A 211 -14.16 10.66 14.48
CA GLN A 211 -15.02 10.56 15.67
C GLN A 211 -14.37 9.60 16.69
N PRO A 212 -13.34 10.06 17.43
CA PRO A 212 -12.46 9.17 18.20
C PRO A 212 -13.12 8.44 19.36
N TYR A 213 -14.31 8.89 19.80
CA TYR A 213 -15.09 8.32 20.90
C TYR A 213 -16.31 7.53 20.43
N GLN A 214 -16.52 7.43 19.11
CA GLN A 214 -17.59 6.61 18.55
C GLN A 214 -17.34 5.14 18.89
N GLU A 215 -18.40 4.39 19.19
CA GLU A 215 -18.31 2.94 19.23
C GLU A 215 -18.24 2.34 17.83
N ILE A 216 -17.73 1.12 17.75
CA ILE A 216 -17.71 0.38 16.48
C ILE A 216 -19.11 -0.17 16.26
N ASP A 217 -19.73 0.23 15.15
CA ASP A 217 -21.06 -0.24 14.76
C ASP A 217 -20.98 -1.66 14.20
N VAL A 218 -21.01 -2.64 15.10
CA VAL A 218 -21.03 -4.07 14.77
C VAL A 218 -22.42 -4.58 14.37
N PHE A 219 -23.44 -3.71 14.35
CA PHE A 219 -24.81 -4.05 13.97
C PHE A 219 -25.23 -3.43 12.63
N HIS A 220 -24.30 -2.78 11.92
CA HIS A 220 -24.58 -2.15 10.64
C HIS A 220 -25.17 -3.15 9.62
N PRO A 221 -26.25 -2.82 8.89
CA PRO A 221 -26.93 -3.73 7.97
C PRO A 221 -26.07 -4.32 6.83
N SER A 222 -24.91 -3.72 6.54
CA SER A 222 -23.98 -4.23 5.53
C SER A 222 -23.17 -5.45 5.98
N LEU A 223 -23.13 -5.74 7.29
CA LEU A 223 -22.42 -6.90 7.84
C LEU A 223 -23.20 -8.18 7.57
N LEU A 224 -22.50 -9.23 7.14
CA LEU A 224 -23.06 -10.58 7.16
C LEU A 224 -23.10 -11.10 8.60
N GLU A 225 -24.01 -12.03 8.89
CA GLU A 225 -24.13 -12.62 10.24
C GLU A 225 -22.82 -13.25 10.73
N GLU A 226 -22.04 -13.85 9.84
CA GLU A 226 -20.71 -14.40 10.15
C GLU A 226 -19.70 -13.30 10.54
N GLU A 227 -19.67 -12.20 9.78
CA GLU A 227 -18.79 -11.05 10.04
C GLU A 227 -19.16 -10.37 11.36
N LYS A 228 -20.47 -10.26 11.65
CA LYS A 228 -21.01 -9.73 12.89
C LYS A 228 -20.59 -10.59 14.09
N HIS A 229 -20.81 -11.90 14.04
CA HIS A 229 -20.36 -12.82 15.08
C HIS A 229 -18.85 -12.73 15.31
N GLN A 230 -18.07 -12.67 14.22
CA GLN A 230 -16.61 -12.52 14.31
C GLN A 230 -16.21 -11.21 14.97
N LEU A 231 -16.80 -10.07 14.58
CA LEU A 231 -16.50 -8.77 15.16
C LEU A 231 -16.89 -8.70 16.64
N ILE A 232 -18.07 -9.17 17.01
CA ILE A 232 -18.53 -9.19 18.41
C ILE A 232 -17.55 -10.01 19.26
N LYS A 233 -17.21 -11.22 18.82
CA LYS A 233 -16.24 -12.08 19.52
C LYS A 233 -14.84 -11.45 19.57
N ALA A 234 -14.43 -10.75 18.52
CA ALA A 234 -13.12 -10.13 18.43
C ALA A 234 -13.01 -8.81 19.22
N LEU A 235 -14.12 -8.14 19.53
CA LEU A 235 -14.15 -6.83 20.18
C LEU A 235 -14.64 -6.87 21.63
N ALA A 236 -15.19 -8.00 22.07
CA ALA A 236 -15.34 -8.35 23.49
C ALA A 236 -13.97 -8.44 24.19
#